data_AF-A0A9E0T905-F1
#
_entry.id   AF-A0A9E0T905-F1
#
_cell.length_a   1.000
_cell.length_b   1.000
_cell.length_c   1.000
_cell.angle_alpha   90.00
_cell.angle_beta   90.00
_cell.angle_gamma   90.00
#
_symmetry.space_group_name_H-M   'P 1'
#
loop_
_entity.id
_entity.type
_entity.pdbx_description
1 polymer ?
#
loop_
_entity_poly.entity_id
_entity_poly.type
_entity_poly.pdbx_seq_one_letter_code
_entity_poly.pdbx_strand_id
1 'polypeptide(L)'
;MHTVFEYDRFRVVSALEVPSDMLVKAPPDLRQLPWTGPTFLSLRPMRAAENLEMTIAAVGGVPLSARPELWQSYVAGHQAILQATQPLSQLIDRFPAQKTQIEDSAKGLRKSVTDLVWLPLQGRNAAVWTLLLDSVTARPLGYLPIDSFGTE
;
A
#
# COMPACT_ATOMS: atom_id res chain seq x y z
N MET A 1 1.19 -6.76 12.16
CA MET A 1 0.50 -6.59 10.86
C MET A 1 1.43 -5.83 9.92
N HIS A 2 1.29 -6.05 8.61
CA HIS A 2 2.04 -5.33 7.59
C HIS A 2 1.10 -4.47 6.75
N THR A 3 1.56 -3.30 6.31
CA THR A 3 0.94 -2.54 5.23
C THR A 3 1.80 -2.75 4.00
N VAL A 4 1.30 -3.52 3.04
CA VAL A 4 2.08 -4.03 1.91
C VAL A 4 1.67 -3.30 0.63
N PHE A 5 2.63 -2.75 -0.10
CA PHE A 5 2.41 -2.24 -1.45
C PHE A 5 2.24 -3.41 -2.42
N GLU A 6 1.05 -3.54 -3.01
CA GLU A 6 0.62 -4.58 -3.93
C GLU A 6 0.50 -4.00 -5.36
N TYR A 7 1.61 -3.45 -5.86
CA TYR A 7 1.80 -2.90 -7.22
C TYR A 7 1.01 -1.64 -7.59
N ASP A 8 -0.25 -1.51 -7.20
CA ASP A 8 -1.12 -0.37 -7.53
C ASP A 8 -1.80 0.24 -6.29
N ARG A 9 -1.63 -0.38 -5.12
CA ARG A 9 -2.30 0.00 -3.88
C ARG A 9 -1.54 -0.50 -2.66
N PHE A 10 -1.96 -0.06 -1.50
CA PHE A 10 -1.58 -0.66 -0.23
C PHE A 10 -2.67 -1.58 0.30
N ARG A 11 -2.29 -2.68 0.95
CA ARG A 11 -3.18 -3.53 1.75
C ARG A 11 -2.63 -3.71 3.16
N VAL A 12 -3.50 -3.60 4.16
CA VAL A 12 -3.19 -4.06 5.52
C VAL A 12 -3.38 -5.57 5.58
N VAL A 13 -2.31 -6.29 5.91
CA VAL A 13 -2.26 -7.74 6.05
C VAL A 13 -2.01 -8.10 7.51
N SER A 14 -2.96 -8.84 8.08
CA SER A 14 -2.88 -9.44 9.40
C SER A 14 -1.99 -10.68 9.38
N ALA A 15 -1.38 -10.99 10.52
CA ALA A 15 -0.69 -12.26 10.74
C ALA A 15 -1.60 -13.48 10.48
N LEU A 16 -2.91 -13.33 10.74
CA LEU A 16 -3.89 -14.40 10.56
C LEU A 16 -4.19 -14.69 9.08
N GLU A 17 -3.91 -13.74 8.18
CA GLU A 17 -4.11 -13.90 6.73
C GLU A 17 -2.90 -14.53 6.05
N VAL A 18 -1.80 -14.71 6.79
CA VAL A 18 -0.57 -15.30 6.29
C VAL A 18 -0.48 -16.74 6.81
N PRO A 19 -0.57 -17.76 5.94
CA PRO A 19 -0.42 -19.14 6.37
C PRO A 19 0.93 -19.33 7.06
N SER A 20 0.93 -19.90 8.28
CA SER A 20 2.14 -20.02 9.11
C SER A 20 3.23 -20.88 8.45
N ASP A 21 2.84 -21.83 7.62
CA ASP A 21 3.71 -22.68 6.78
C ASP A 21 4.32 -21.91 5.60
N MET A 22 3.73 -20.79 5.18
CA MET A 22 4.26 -19.92 4.12
C MET A 22 5.23 -18.87 4.66
N LEU A 23 5.20 -18.53 5.95
CA LEU A 23 6.13 -17.56 6.55
C LEU A 23 7.60 -17.95 6.38
N VAL A 24 7.92 -19.24 6.32
CA VAL A 24 9.29 -19.71 6.05
C VAL A 24 9.84 -19.23 4.70
N LYS A 25 8.95 -18.91 3.75
CA LYS A 25 9.29 -18.41 2.42
C LYS A 25 9.57 -16.90 2.39
N ALA A 26 9.28 -16.15 3.47
CA ALA A 26 9.72 -14.77 3.58
C ALA A 26 11.26 -14.67 3.65
N PRO A 27 11.83 -13.53 3.23
CA PRO A 27 13.21 -13.17 3.55
C PRO A 27 13.45 -13.30 5.07
N PRO A 28 14.64 -13.75 5.52
CA PRO A 28 14.90 -14.02 6.94
C PRO A 28 14.48 -12.90 7.88
N ASP A 29 14.77 -11.66 7.51
CA ASP A 29 14.47 -10.46 8.31
C ASP A 29 12.97 -10.11 8.38
N LEU A 30 12.14 -10.74 7.54
CA LEU A 30 10.70 -10.54 7.44
C LEU A 30 9.89 -11.76 7.91
N ARG A 31 10.55 -12.81 8.42
CA ARG A 31 9.87 -14.00 8.96
C ARG A 31 9.22 -13.75 10.32
N GLN A 32 9.58 -12.65 10.98
CA GLN A 32 9.00 -12.24 12.26
C GLN A 32 8.08 -11.04 12.05
N LEU A 33 6.86 -11.17 12.53
CA LEU A 33 5.91 -10.08 12.54
C LEU A 33 6.30 -9.07 13.62
N PRO A 34 6.27 -7.76 13.31
CA PRO A 34 6.66 -6.71 14.26
C PRO A 34 5.64 -6.59 15.40
N TRP A 35 6.15 -6.35 16.61
CA TRP A 35 5.34 -6.12 17.80
C TRP A 35 5.04 -4.63 18.04
N THR A 36 5.83 -3.72 17.43
CA THR A 36 5.78 -2.27 17.67
C THR A 36 4.88 -1.50 16.69
N GLY A 37 3.84 -2.15 16.17
CA GLY A 37 2.87 -1.54 15.25
C GLY A 37 3.01 -2.02 13.78
N PRO A 38 2.22 -1.44 12.86
CA PRO A 38 2.28 -1.80 11.45
C PRO A 38 3.63 -1.42 10.85
N THR A 39 4.27 -2.37 10.17
CA THR A 39 5.42 -2.07 9.31
C THR A 39 4.98 -2.01 7.86
N PHE A 40 5.74 -1.28 7.06
CA PHE A 40 5.52 -1.20 5.63
C PHE A 40 6.40 -2.21 4.91
N LEU A 41 5.83 -2.87 3.91
CA LEU A 41 6.52 -3.77 2.99
C LEU A 41 6.14 -3.43 1.55
N SER A 42 6.88 -4.00 0.62
CA SER A 42 6.56 -3.99 -0.80
C SER A 42 6.62 -5.41 -1.34
N LEU A 43 5.98 -5.67 -2.47
CA LEU A 43 6.16 -6.90 -3.21
C LEU A 43 7.30 -6.74 -4.22
N ARG A 44 8.17 -7.75 -4.30
CA ARG A 44 9.16 -7.85 -5.38
C ARG A 44 8.43 -7.99 -6.72
N PRO A 45 9.05 -7.57 -7.83
CA PRO A 45 8.50 -7.86 -9.15
C PRO A 45 8.24 -9.35 -9.32
N MET A 46 7.04 -9.70 -9.80
CA MET A 46 6.72 -11.07 -10.18
C MET A 46 7.49 -11.45 -11.44
N ARG A 47 7.99 -12.69 -11.45
CA ARG A 47 8.55 -13.28 -12.66
C ARG A 47 7.41 -13.62 -13.61
N ALA A 48 7.69 -13.61 -14.92
CA ALA A 48 6.68 -13.94 -15.93
C ALA A 48 6.01 -15.31 -15.68
N ALA A 49 6.76 -16.30 -15.21
CA ALA A 49 6.25 -17.62 -14.87
C ALA A 49 5.34 -17.65 -13.62
N GLU A 50 5.45 -16.68 -12.72
CA GLU A 50 4.65 -16.58 -11.49
C GLU A 50 3.27 -15.95 -11.75
N ASN A 51 3.12 -15.13 -12.81
CA ASN A 51 1.91 -14.35 -13.06
C ASN A 51 0.64 -15.19 -13.18
N LEU A 52 0.69 -16.34 -13.87
CA LEU A 52 -0.49 -17.19 -14.06
C LEU A 52 -0.94 -17.82 -12.74
N GLU A 53 -0.01 -18.39 -11.98
CA GLU A 53 -0.28 -18.99 -10.68
C GLU A 53 -0.83 -17.95 -9.69
N MET A 54 -0.21 -16.77 -9.65
CA MET A 54 -0.62 -15.67 -8.79
C MET A 54 -1.99 -15.10 -9.16
N THR A 55 -2.33 -15.05 -10.45
CA THR A 55 -3.66 -14.65 -10.92
C THR A 55 -4.73 -15.65 -10.47
N ILE A 56 -4.47 -16.95 -10.61
CA ILE A 56 -5.37 -18.00 -10.15
C ILE A 56 -5.54 -17.95 -8.62
N ALA A 57 -4.44 -17.75 -7.89
CA ALA A 57 -4.44 -17.61 -6.44
C ALA A 57 -5.27 -16.40 -5.95
N ALA A 58 -5.18 -15.27 -6.64
CA ALA A 58 -5.94 -14.06 -6.32
C ALA A 58 -7.45 -14.28 -6.52
N VAL A 59 -7.86 -15.06 -7.54
CA VAL A 59 -9.25 -15.48 -7.72
C VAL A 59 -9.75 -16.33 -6.54
N GLY A 60 -8.87 -17.13 -5.93
CA GLY A 60 -9.14 -17.88 -4.71
C GLY A 60 -9.30 -17.04 -3.44
N GLY A 61 -9.21 -15.71 -3.53
CA GLY A 61 -9.45 -14.78 -2.42
C GLY A 61 -8.24 -14.53 -1.52
N VAL A 62 -7.06 -15.07 -1.84
CA VAL A 62 -5.81 -14.78 -1.11
C VAL A 62 -5.07 -13.65 -1.84
N PRO A 63 -4.97 -12.44 -1.26
CA PRO A 63 -4.29 -11.33 -1.94
C PRO A 63 -2.79 -11.59 -2.04
N LEU A 64 -2.13 -11.01 -3.05
CA LEU A 64 -0.68 -11.17 -3.27
C LEU A 64 0.12 -10.55 -2.13
N SER A 65 -0.42 -9.51 -1.50
CA SER A 65 0.15 -8.90 -0.30
C SER A 65 0.25 -9.86 0.88
N ALA A 66 -0.53 -10.94 0.92
CA ALA A 66 -0.44 -12.00 1.93
C ALA A 66 0.51 -13.16 1.54
N ARG A 67 1.31 -13.01 0.48
CA ARG A 67 2.27 -14.03 -0.02
C ARG A 67 3.70 -13.70 0.43
N PRO A 68 4.23 -14.37 1.48
CA PRO A 68 5.55 -14.04 2.05
C PRO A 68 6.70 -14.20 1.06
N GLU A 69 6.58 -15.11 0.09
CA GLU A 69 7.54 -15.35 -0.99
C GLU A 69 7.69 -14.16 -1.96
N LEU A 70 6.75 -13.22 -1.94
CA LEU A 70 6.80 -11.97 -2.70
C LEU A 70 7.30 -10.80 -1.84
N TRP A 71 7.40 -10.94 -0.52
CA TRP A 71 7.76 -9.81 0.33
C TRP A 71 9.20 -9.35 0.11
N GLN A 72 9.37 -8.04 0.08
CA GLN A 72 10.64 -7.34 0.15
C GLN A 72 10.55 -6.15 1.10
N SER A 73 11.69 -5.60 1.47
CA SER A 73 11.73 -4.36 2.26
C SER A 73 10.97 -3.23 1.55
N TYR A 74 10.38 -2.33 2.33
CA TYR A 74 9.72 -1.14 1.77
C TYR A 74 10.66 -0.30 0.90
N VAL A 75 11.89 -0.12 1.37
CA VAL A 75 12.93 0.67 0.69
C VAL A 75 13.24 0.12 -0.70
N ALA A 76 13.29 -1.21 -0.86
CA ALA A 76 13.49 -1.84 -2.17
C ALA A 76 12.35 -1.54 -3.16
N GLY A 77 11.16 -1.18 -2.67
CA GLY A 77 9.99 -0.87 -3.48
C GLY A 77 9.76 0.61 -3.79
N HIS A 78 10.56 1.55 -3.24
CA HIS A 78 10.28 2.98 -3.33
C HIS A 78 10.04 3.47 -4.76
N GLN A 79 10.88 3.06 -5.72
CA GLN A 79 10.72 3.47 -7.10
C GLN A 79 9.38 2.99 -7.68
N ALA A 80 9.03 1.71 -7.47
CA ALA A 80 7.77 1.16 -7.96
C ALA A 80 6.55 1.84 -7.30
N ILE A 81 6.64 2.17 -6.01
CA ILE A 81 5.60 2.91 -5.29
C ILE A 81 5.39 4.29 -5.94
N LEU A 82 6.46 5.07 -6.12
CA LEU A 82 6.35 6.41 -6.72
C LEU A 82 5.78 6.36 -8.14
N GLN A 83 6.14 5.35 -8.93
CA GLN A 83 5.59 5.16 -10.28
C GLN A 83 4.08 4.84 -10.28
N ALA A 84 3.57 4.17 -9.26
CA ALA A 84 2.14 3.87 -9.14
C ALA A 84 1.32 5.04 -8.58
N THR A 85 1.97 5.96 -7.85
CA THR A 85 1.27 7.04 -7.15
C THR A 85 0.64 8.06 -8.08
N GLN A 86 -0.38 8.74 -7.57
CA GLN A 86 -1.02 9.86 -8.24
C GLN A 86 -0.78 11.17 -7.46
N PRO A 87 -0.69 12.34 -8.14
CA PRO A 87 -0.58 13.63 -7.45
C PRO A 87 -1.78 13.92 -6.55
N LEU A 88 -1.57 14.55 -5.40
CA LEU A 88 -2.67 14.92 -4.50
C LEU A 88 -3.68 15.88 -5.15
N SER A 89 -3.25 16.71 -6.10
CA SER A 89 -4.16 17.56 -6.89
C SER A 89 -5.22 16.76 -7.63
N GLN A 90 -4.88 15.59 -8.18
CA GLN A 90 -5.84 14.73 -8.86
C GLN A 90 -6.93 14.21 -7.89
N LEU A 91 -6.57 13.95 -6.63
CA LEU A 91 -7.56 13.55 -5.62
C LEU A 91 -8.52 14.69 -5.29
N ILE A 92 -8.02 15.93 -5.24
CA ILE A 92 -8.85 17.13 -5.03
C ILE A 92 -9.83 17.31 -6.19
N ASP A 93 -9.37 17.13 -7.42
CA ASP A 93 -10.20 17.27 -8.63
C ASP A 93 -11.30 16.20 -8.68
N ARG A 94 -10.98 14.96 -8.27
CA ARG A 94 -11.94 13.85 -8.21
C ARG A 94 -12.95 13.98 -7.08
N PHE A 95 -12.56 14.57 -5.95
CA PHE A 95 -13.42 14.73 -4.78
C PHE A 95 -13.57 16.20 -4.35
N PRO A 96 -14.17 17.07 -5.20
CA PRO A 96 -14.24 18.51 -4.94
C PRO A 96 -15.01 18.85 -3.66
N ALA A 97 -16.01 18.05 -3.30
CA ALA A 97 -16.76 18.18 -2.05
C ALA A 97 -15.89 17.96 -0.79
N GLN A 98 -14.75 17.28 -0.92
CA GLN A 98 -13.82 16.95 0.16
C GLN A 98 -12.50 17.75 0.05
N LYS A 99 -12.43 18.72 -0.88
CA LYS A 99 -11.24 19.54 -1.12
C LYS A 99 -10.63 20.11 0.17
N THR A 100 -11.45 20.78 0.99
CA THR A 100 -10.99 21.40 2.25
C THR A 100 -10.38 20.36 3.19
N GLN A 101 -10.98 19.17 3.30
CA GLN A 101 -10.47 18.08 4.14
C GLN A 101 -9.11 17.58 3.64
N ILE A 102 -8.94 17.44 2.32
CA ILE A 102 -7.68 17.01 1.70
C ILE A 102 -6.58 18.06 1.92
N GLU A 103 -6.89 19.32 1.65
CA GLU A 103 -5.94 20.44 1.83
C GLU A 103 -5.54 20.63 3.30
N ASP A 104 -6.48 20.53 4.23
CA ASP A 104 -6.19 20.65 5.66
C ASP A 104 -5.36 19.47 6.18
N SER A 105 -5.53 18.27 5.59
CA SER A 105 -4.66 17.14 5.88
C SER A 105 -3.23 17.40 5.42
N ALA A 106 -3.04 17.97 4.22
CA ALA A 106 -1.70 18.37 3.75
C ALA A 106 -1.06 19.42 4.67
N LYS A 107 -1.82 20.44 5.08
CA LYS A 107 -1.37 21.46 6.04
C LYS A 107 -1.00 20.87 7.39
N GLY A 108 -1.80 19.93 7.92
CA GLY A 108 -1.52 19.22 9.17
C GLY A 108 -0.22 18.42 9.12
N LEU A 109 0.14 17.90 7.95
CA LEU A 109 1.42 17.25 7.68
C LEU A 109 2.58 18.22 7.44
N ARG A 110 2.32 19.53 7.46
CA ARG A 110 3.27 20.61 7.12
C ARG A 110 3.89 20.42 5.72
N LYS A 111 3.07 19.99 4.77
CA LYS A 111 3.43 19.75 3.37
C LYS A 111 2.55 20.57 2.45
N SER A 112 3.05 20.94 1.28
CA SER A 112 2.20 21.48 0.22
C SER A 112 1.49 20.36 -0.53
N VAL A 113 0.43 20.68 -1.26
CA VAL A 113 -0.29 19.71 -2.12
C VAL A 113 0.65 19.10 -3.16
N THR A 114 1.63 19.86 -3.66
CA THR A 114 2.60 19.39 -4.66
C THR A 114 3.69 18.48 -4.08
N ASP A 115 3.90 18.49 -2.76
CA ASP A 115 4.86 17.60 -2.08
C ASP A 115 4.26 16.24 -1.73
N LEU A 116 2.98 16.03 -2.07
CA LEU A 116 2.22 14.85 -1.68
C LEU A 116 1.68 14.11 -2.90
N VAL A 117 1.80 12.80 -2.81
CA VAL A 117 1.16 11.84 -3.72
C VAL A 117 0.34 10.86 -2.90
N TRP A 118 -0.53 10.10 -3.58
CA TRP A 118 -1.42 9.18 -2.90
C TRP A 118 -1.56 7.84 -3.63
N LEU A 119 -1.98 6.84 -2.86
CA LEU A 119 -2.43 5.53 -3.34
C LEU A 119 -3.63 5.03 -2.51
N PRO A 120 -4.55 4.23 -3.08
CA PRO A 120 -5.59 3.58 -2.32
C PRO A 120 -5.01 2.64 -1.26
N LEU A 121 -5.68 2.55 -0.11
CA LEU A 121 -5.35 1.64 0.97
C LEU A 121 -6.57 0.79 1.33
N GLN A 122 -6.44 -0.52 1.12
CA GLN A 122 -7.40 -1.48 1.63
C GLN A 122 -7.01 -1.88 3.05
N GLY A 123 -7.82 -1.46 4.02
CA GLY A 123 -7.73 -1.85 5.41
C GLY A 123 -8.37 -3.21 5.69
N ARG A 124 -8.48 -3.53 6.98
CA ARG A 124 -9.20 -4.71 7.46
C ARG A 124 -10.70 -4.57 7.22
N ASN A 125 -11.42 -5.69 7.12
CA ASN A 125 -12.88 -5.74 6.98
C ASN A 125 -13.42 -4.89 5.81
N ALA A 126 -12.68 -4.85 4.69
CA ALA A 126 -13.00 -4.04 3.52
C ALA A 126 -13.07 -2.51 3.77
N ALA A 127 -12.54 -2.01 4.89
CA ALA A 127 -12.41 -0.58 5.10
C ALA A 127 -11.50 0.02 4.03
N VAL A 128 -11.93 1.09 3.38
CA VAL A 128 -11.13 1.80 2.38
C VAL A 128 -10.64 3.12 2.93
N TRP A 129 -9.36 3.38 2.68
CA TRP A 129 -8.68 4.62 3.01
C TRP A 129 -7.84 5.06 1.81
N THR A 130 -7.29 6.26 1.88
CA THR A 130 -6.28 6.76 0.96
C THR A 130 -5.01 7.06 1.75
N LEU A 131 -3.87 6.52 1.33
CA LEU A 131 -2.57 6.77 1.96
C LEU A 131 -1.89 7.97 1.30
N LEU A 132 -1.46 8.93 2.11
CA LEU A 132 -0.63 10.06 1.68
C LEU A 132 0.84 9.74 1.86
N LEU A 133 1.61 10.03 0.81
CA LEU A 133 3.04 9.72 0.72
C LEU A 133 3.81 10.99 0.36
N ASP A 134 5.03 11.08 0.87
CA ASP A 134 6.00 12.07 0.38
C ASP A 134 6.33 11.79 -1.10
N SER A 135 6.21 12.82 -1.95
CA SER A 135 6.39 12.68 -3.41
C SER A 135 7.81 12.32 -3.84
N VAL A 136 8.81 12.47 -2.96
CA VAL A 136 10.22 12.19 -3.26
C VAL A 136 10.68 10.91 -2.58
N THR A 137 10.34 10.73 -1.31
CA THR A 137 10.89 9.62 -0.51
C THR A 137 9.96 8.42 -0.42
N ALA A 138 8.76 8.49 -1.00
CA ALA A 138 7.68 7.53 -0.81
C ALA A 138 7.33 7.29 0.67
N ARG A 139 7.69 8.19 1.58
CA ARG A 139 7.45 7.95 3.02
C ARG A 139 5.96 8.05 3.31
N PRO A 140 5.33 7.10 4.01
CA PRO A 140 3.96 7.26 4.50
C PRO A 140 3.87 8.43 5.48
N LEU A 141 3.00 9.39 5.19
CA LEU A 141 2.85 10.61 5.99
C LEU A 141 1.49 10.68 6.70
N GLY A 142 0.42 10.16 6.09
CA GLY A 142 -0.91 10.22 6.69
C GLY A 142 -1.94 9.38 5.95
N TYR A 143 -3.16 9.37 6.48
CA TYR A 143 -4.30 8.63 5.94
C TYR A 143 -5.50 9.55 5.79
N LEU A 144 -6.28 9.34 4.75
CA LEU A 144 -7.53 10.03 4.50
C LEU A 144 -8.68 8.99 4.49
N PRO A 145 -9.81 9.25 5.16
CA PRO A 145 -10.98 8.39 5.12
C PRO A 145 -11.78 8.63 3.82
N ILE A 146 -11.11 8.47 2.68
CA ILE A 146 -11.65 8.70 1.33
C ILE A 146 -11.45 7.41 0.54
N ASP A 147 -12.52 6.94 -0.09
CA ASP A 147 -12.45 5.82 -1.03
C ASP A 147 -11.95 6.32 -2.39
N SER A 148 -10.68 6.03 -2.68
CA SER A 148 -10.02 6.41 -3.91
C SER A 148 -9.83 5.25 -4.89
N PHE A 149 -10.47 4.09 -4.67
CA PHE A 149 -10.40 2.99 -5.63
C PHE A 149 -11.06 3.36 -6.96
N GLY A 150 -10.47 2.89 -8.06
CA GLY A 150 -10.89 3.20 -9.43
C GLY A 150 -10.13 4.39 -10.02
N THR A 151 -9.80 4.28 -11.29
CA THR A 151 -9.41 5.40 -12.16
C THR A 151 -10.65 5.75 -12.97
N GLU A 152 -11.17 6.96 -12.87
CA GLU A 152 -12.00 7.49 -13.97
C GLU A 152 -11.12 7.69 -15.21
#